data_AF-A0AAN7Q6E3-F1
#
_entry.id   AF-A0AAN7Q6E3-F1
#
_cell.length_a   1.000
_cell.length_b   1.000
_cell.length_c   1.000
_cell.angle_alpha   90.00
_cell.angle_beta   90.00
_cell.angle_gamma   90.00
#
_symmetry.space_group_name_H-M   'P 1'
#
loop_
_entity.id
_entity.type
_entity.pdbx_description
1 polymer ?
#
loop_
_entity_poly.entity_id
_entity_poly.type
_entity_poly.pdbx_seq_one_letter_code
_entity_poly.pdbx_strand_id
1 'polypeptide(L)'
;MRELVGLSFFSSYSFKQWRVICKPYGHWKQGQATWEDYRDAVCHHREKICAAKARLEFKLASTVKDNIKGFLKYVNSKGRIRNNIGPLLDEGHRKAETFNAFFTSVFNTDDGPWDPRSPVLEDGDRGDDKLPAHPELV
;
A
#
# COMPACT_ATOMS: atom_id res chain seq x y z
N MET A 1 28.18 -20.44 -4.91
CA MET A 1 27.99 -19.74 -3.60
C MET A 1 27.64 -18.25 -3.75
N ARG A 2 26.74 -17.85 -4.67
CA ARG A 2 26.32 -16.44 -4.82
C ARG A 2 24.81 -16.19 -4.64
N GLU A 3 24.01 -17.26 -4.55
CA GLU A 3 22.54 -17.11 -4.43
C GLU A 3 22.04 -17.10 -2.98
N LEU A 4 22.72 -17.81 -2.06
CA LEU A 4 22.31 -17.87 -0.65
C LEU A 4 22.62 -16.60 0.16
N VAL A 5 23.56 -15.78 -0.31
CA VAL A 5 23.86 -14.46 0.29
C VAL A 5 22.82 -13.40 -0.08
N GLY A 6 22.13 -13.53 -1.21
CA GLY A 6 21.13 -12.55 -1.65
C GLY A 6 19.85 -12.60 -0.82
N LEU A 7 19.36 -13.79 -0.50
CA LEU A 7 18.11 -13.99 0.25
C LEU A 7 18.26 -13.67 1.74
N SER A 8 19.40 -14.03 2.35
CA SER A 8 19.73 -13.69 3.74
C SER A 8 19.94 -12.18 3.92
N PHE A 9 20.53 -11.51 2.93
CA PHE A 9 20.66 -10.05 2.92
C PHE A 9 19.31 -9.35 2.80
N PHE A 10 18.41 -9.82 1.93
CA PHE A 10 17.05 -9.27 1.80
C PHE A 10 16.22 -9.44 3.08
N SER A 11 16.29 -10.62 3.71
CA SER A 11 15.59 -10.91 4.97
C SER A 11 16.14 -10.07 6.12
N SER A 12 17.47 -9.98 6.28
CA SER A 12 18.08 -9.15 7.33
C SER A 12 17.88 -7.65 7.11
N TYR A 13 17.90 -7.19 5.86
CA TYR A 13 17.68 -5.78 5.51
C TYR A 13 16.22 -5.41 5.78
N SER A 14 15.25 -6.23 5.33
CA SER A 14 13.82 -6.04 5.62
C SER A 14 13.52 -6.03 7.13
N PHE A 15 14.15 -6.90 7.91
CA PHE A 15 13.97 -6.94 9.37
C PHE A 15 14.56 -5.70 10.08
N LYS A 16 15.69 -5.19 9.59
CA LYS A 16 16.28 -3.92 10.06
C LYS A 16 15.41 -2.73 9.68
N GLN A 17 14.86 -2.72 8.45
CA GLN A 17 13.90 -1.73 7.93
C GLN A 17 12.65 -1.67 8.82
N TRP A 18 12.06 -2.85 9.11
CA TRP A 18 10.88 -3.03 9.95
C TRP A 18 11.09 -2.51 11.37
N ARG A 19 12.25 -2.82 11.97
CA ARG A 19 12.60 -2.36 13.32
C ARG A 19 12.69 -0.84 13.43
N VAL A 20 13.10 -0.13 12.37
CA VAL A 20 13.20 1.33 12.37
C VAL A 20 11.84 2.00 12.27
N ILE A 21 10.87 1.41 11.55
CA ILE A 21 9.51 1.94 11.43
C ILE A 21 8.64 1.56 12.65
N CYS A 22 8.73 0.32 13.13
CA CYS A 22 7.86 -0.17 14.20
C CYS A 22 8.25 0.32 15.59
N LYS A 23 9.53 0.66 15.83
CA LYS A 23 9.95 1.23 17.12
C LYS A 23 9.24 2.55 17.42
N PRO A 24 9.33 3.60 16.59
CA PRO A 24 8.61 4.85 16.86
C PRO A 24 7.08 4.66 16.86
N TYR A 25 6.53 3.74 16.06
CA TYR A 25 5.11 3.38 16.13
C TYR A 25 4.69 2.86 17.52
N GLY A 26 5.51 1.99 18.13
CA GLY A 26 5.26 1.48 19.48
C GLY A 26 5.31 2.58 20.56
N HIS A 27 6.28 3.48 20.46
CA HIS A 27 6.41 4.62 21.39
C HIS A 27 5.26 5.63 21.21
N TRP A 28 4.81 5.89 19.98
CA TRP A 28 3.63 6.71 19.70
C TRP A 28 2.36 6.10 20.31
N LYS A 29 2.15 4.78 20.13
CA LYS A 29 1.02 4.08 20.74
C LYS A 29 1.02 4.13 22.28
N GLN A 30 2.21 4.24 22.88
CA GLN A 30 2.42 4.34 24.33
C GLN A 30 2.44 5.79 24.83
N GLY A 31 2.23 6.79 23.97
CA GLY A 31 2.27 8.21 24.33
C GLY A 31 3.67 8.77 24.61
N GLN A 32 4.72 8.01 24.31
CA GLN A 32 6.12 8.37 24.56
C GLN A 32 6.78 9.13 23.40
N ALA A 33 6.14 9.17 22.24
CA ALA A 33 6.62 9.87 21.05
C ALA A 33 5.47 10.64 20.39
N THR A 34 5.78 11.79 19.80
CA THR A 34 4.77 12.57 19.08
C THR A 34 4.48 11.93 17.72
N TRP A 35 3.31 12.24 17.15
CA TRP A 35 2.95 11.82 15.80
C TRP A 35 3.94 12.34 14.74
N GLU A 36 4.58 13.48 15.01
CA GLU A 36 5.59 14.10 14.16
C GLU A 36 6.88 13.29 14.12
N ASP A 37 7.37 12.82 15.27
CA ASP A 37 8.57 11.97 15.36
C ASP A 37 8.40 10.66 14.57
N TYR A 38 7.21 10.05 14.65
CA TYR A 38 6.90 8.85 13.87
C TYR A 38 6.89 9.14 12.36
N ARG A 39 6.21 10.22 11.93
CA ARG A 39 6.17 10.60 10.52
C ARG A 39 7.56 10.91 9.97
N ASP A 40 8.37 11.64 10.72
CA ASP A 40 9.74 11.98 10.31
C ASP A 40 10.61 10.72 10.13
N ALA A 41 10.56 9.79 11.09
CA ALA A 41 11.30 8.52 11.00
C ALA A 41 10.89 7.69 9.77
N VAL A 42 9.60 7.63 9.45
CA VAL A 42 9.08 6.92 8.27
C VAL A 42 9.48 7.62 6.98
N CYS A 43 9.33 8.95 6.92
CA CYS A 43 9.70 9.76 5.76
C CYS A 43 11.19 9.62 5.43
N HIS A 44 12.07 9.84 6.40
CA HIS A 44 13.52 9.72 6.25
C HIS A 44 13.94 8.34 5.74
N HIS A 45 13.30 7.30 6.26
CA HIS A 45 13.62 5.94 5.87
C HIS A 45 13.17 5.61 4.44
N ARG A 46 11.96 6.06 4.08
CA ARG A 46 11.44 5.96 2.72
C ARG A 46 12.33 6.71 1.73
N GLU A 47 12.77 7.92 2.07
CA GLU A 47 13.68 8.70 1.24
C GLU A 47 15.00 7.98 0.98
N LYS A 48 15.60 7.36 2.01
CA LYS A 48 16.82 6.55 1.84
C LYS A 48 16.62 5.38 0.89
N ILE A 49 15.50 4.65 1.02
CA ILE A 49 15.17 3.55 0.10
C ILE A 49 15.01 4.09 -1.32
N CYS A 50 14.19 5.13 -1.49
CA CYS A 50 13.90 5.72 -2.79
C CYS A 50 15.18 6.25 -3.45
N ALA A 51 16.06 6.91 -2.70
CA ALA A 51 17.34 7.40 -3.20
C ALA A 51 18.29 6.26 -3.60
N ALA A 52 18.39 5.19 -2.79
CA ALA A 52 19.21 4.03 -3.12
C ALA A 52 18.69 3.32 -4.40
N LYS A 53 17.36 3.18 -4.51
CA LYS A 53 16.71 2.61 -5.69
C LYS A 53 16.96 3.47 -6.93
N ALA A 54 16.74 4.78 -6.86
CA ALA A 54 16.97 5.70 -7.97
C ALA A 54 18.44 5.69 -8.44
N ARG A 55 19.40 5.62 -7.50
CA ARG A 55 20.83 5.49 -7.83
C ARG A 55 21.13 4.20 -8.58
N LEU A 56 20.51 3.09 -8.19
CA LEU A 56 20.69 1.80 -8.85
C LEU A 56 20.04 1.78 -10.25
N GLU A 57 18.82 2.31 -10.37
CA GLU A 57 18.12 2.44 -11.66
C GLU A 57 18.89 3.34 -12.62
N PHE A 58 19.44 4.46 -12.14
CA PHE A 58 20.28 5.35 -12.95
C PHE A 58 21.56 4.65 -13.45
N LYS A 59 22.23 3.88 -12.59
CA LYS A 59 23.41 3.08 -13.00
C LYS A 59 23.05 2.02 -14.04
N LEU A 60 21.90 1.38 -13.89
CA LEU A 60 21.42 0.41 -14.86
C LEU A 60 21.07 1.08 -16.20
N ALA A 61 20.36 2.21 -16.16
CA ALA A 61 19.97 2.96 -17.35
C ALA A 61 21.18 3.50 -18.12
N SER A 62 22.19 4.03 -17.42
CA SER A 62 23.45 4.44 -18.05
C SER A 62 24.18 3.27 -18.70
N THR A 63 24.30 2.14 -18.01
CA THR A 63 24.92 0.92 -18.58
C THR A 63 24.18 0.43 -19.83
N VAL A 64 22.84 0.48 -19.84
CA VAL A 64 22.02 0.11 -21.00
C VAL A 64 22.20 1.11 -22.14
N LYS A 65 22.26 2.41 -21.84
CA LYS A 65 22.50 3.46 -22.84
C LYS A 65 23.86 3.31 -23.51
N ASP A 66 24.88 2.90 -22.78
CA ASP A 66 26.22 2.66 -23.32
C ASP A 66 26.29 1.36 -24.14
N ASN A 67 25.36 0.41 -23.91
CA ASN A 67 25.32 -0.90 -24.57
C ASN A 67 23.93 -1.27 -25.11
N ILE A 68 23.32 -0.38 -25.89
CA ILE A 68 21.95 -0.57 -26.40
C ILE A 68 21.85 -1.83 -27.26
N LYS A 69 22.83 -2.07 -28.15
CA LYS A 69 22.83 -3.23 -29.07
C LYS A 69 22.93 -4.56 -28.31
N GLY A 70 23.78 -4.63 -27.28
CA GLY A 70 23.90 -5.83 -26.45
C GLY A 70 22.67 -6.08 -25.60
N PHE A 71 22.10 -5.02 -25.01
CA PHE A 71 20.86 -5.11 -24.23
C PHE A 71 19.69 -5.61 -25.09
N LEU A 72 19.50 -5.05 -26.29
CA LEU A 72 18.43 -5.46 -27.20
C LEU A 72 18.62 -6.91 -27.68
N LYS A 73 19.87 -7.34 -27.95
CA LYS A 73 20.19 -8.74 -28.27
C LYS A 73 19.84 -9.67 -27.11
N TYR A 74 20.15 -9.30 -25.88
CA TYR A 74 19.82 -10.07 -24.68
C TYR A 74 18.30 -10.19 -24.48
N VAL A 75 17.56 -9.08 -24.55
CA VAL A 75 16.09 -9.08 -24.45
C VAL A 75 15.45 -9.94 -25.53
N ASN A 76 15.90 -9.82 -26.78
CA ASN A 76 15.42 -10.64 -27.88
C ASN A 76 15.74 -12.13 -27.68
N SER A 77 16.91 -12.48 -27.16
CA SER A 77 17.28 -13.87 -26.87
C SER A 77 16.40 -14.49 -25.77
N LYS A 78 16.03 -13.71 -24.74
CA LYS A 78 15.10 -14.17 -23.69
C LYS A 78 13.65 -14.20 -24.16
N GLY A 79 13.23 -13.26 -25.01
CA GLY A 79 11.88 -13.20 -25.58
C GLY A 79 11.56 -14.38 -26.51
N ARG A 80 12.57 -14.93 -27.22
CA ARG A 80 12.39 -16.11 -28.07
C ARG A 80 11.94 -17.36 -27.31
N ILE A 81 12.23 -17.48 -26.01
CA ILE A 81 11.76 -18.59 -25.17
C ILE A 81 10.25 -18.48 -24.93
N ARG A 82 9.72 -17.26 -24.76
CA ARG A 82 8.29 -17.00 -24.56
C ARG A 82 7.47 -17.16 -25.84
N ASN A 83 8.03 -16.81 -27.00
CA ASN A 83 7.37 -17.01 -28.29
C ASN A 83 7.35 -18.49 -28.75
N ASN A 84 8.09 -19.38 -28.08
CA ASN A 84 7.99 -20.84 -28.26
C ASN A 84 6.93 -21.48 -27.36
N ILE A 85 6.35 -20.72 -26.43
CA ILE A 85 5.15 -21.13 -25.70
C ILE A 85 3.99 -20.77 -26.62
N GLY A 86 3.40 -21.79 -27.26
CA GLY A 86 2.24 -21.62 -28.12
C GLY A 86 1.08 -20.90 -27.40
N PRO A 87 0.07 -20.43 -28.15
CA PRO A 87 -1.07 -19.71 -27.58
C PRO A 87 -1.64 -20.50 -26.38
N LEU A 88 -1.61 -19.89 -25.21
CA LEU A 88 -2.20 -20.46 -24.00
C LEU A 88 -3.72 -20.43 -24.18
N LEU A 89 -4.27 -21.52 -24.72
CA LEU A 89 -5.70 -21.72 -24.90
C LEU A 89 -6.40 -21.62 -23.53
N ASP A 90 -7.28 -20.62 -23.40
CA ASP A 90 -8.57 -20.52 -22.68
C ASP A 90 -8.76 -21.08 -21.25
N GLU A 91 -7.87 -21.90 -20.73
CA GLU A 91 -7.97 -22.50 -19.38
C GLU A 91 -7.84 -21.46 -18.26
N GLY A 92 -7.21 -20.33 -18.55
CA GLY A 92 -7.14 -19.19 -17.64
C GLY A 92 -8.48 -18.49 -17.43
N HIS A 93 -9.33 -18.45 -18.47
CA HIS A 93 -10.63 -17.77 -18.41
C HIS A 93 -11.58 -18.48 -17.44
N ARG A 94 -11.71 -19.81 -17.59
CA ARG A 94 -12.54 -20.65 -16.71
C ARG A 94 -12.07 -20.64 -15.24
N LYS A 95 -10.75 -20.54 -15.02
CA LYS A 95 -10.18 -20.50 -13.67
C LYS A 95 -10.41 -19.13 -12.99
N ALA A 96 -10.38 -18.04 -13.77
CA ALA A 96 -10.70 -16.70 -13.28
C ALA A 96 -12.18 -16.57 -12.90
N GLU A 97 -13.11 -17.12 -13.69
CA GLU A 97 -14.54 -17.12 -13.37
C GLU A 97 -14.85 -17.87 -12.06
N THR A 98 -14.24 -19.05 -11.87
CA THR A 98 -14.41 -19.84 -10.63
C THR A 98 -13.93 -19.08 -9.40
N PHE A 99 -12.79 -18.40 -9.51
CA PHE A 99 -12.25 -17.58 -8.43
C PHE A 99 -13.11 -16.34 -8.17
N ASN A 100 -13.58 -15.68 -9.23
CA ASN A 100 -14.44 -14.51 -9.14
C ASN A 100 -15.78 -14.86 -8.46
N ALA A 101 -16.41 -15.98 -8.84
CA ALA A 101 -17.64 -16.47 -8.21
C ALA A 101 -17.46 -16.78 -6.71
N PHE A 102 -16.31 -17.35 -6.33
CA PHE A 102 -15.98 -17.57 -4.92
C PHE A 102 -15.89 -16.26 -4.13
N PHE A 103 -15.21 -15.24 -4.66
CA PHE A 103 -15.13 -13.93 -4.04
C PHE A 103 -16.51 -13.26 -3.97
N THR A 104 -17.28 -13.27 -5.05
CA THR A 104 -18.63 -12.73 -5.08
C THR A 104 -19.53 -13.39 -4.03
N SER A 105 -19.42 -14.71 -3.83
CA SER A 105 -20.20 -15.42 -2.80
C SER A 105 -19.76 -15.10 -1.38
N VAL A 106 -18.48 -14.82 -1.14
CA VAL A 106 -17.96 -14.50 0.20
C VAL A 106 -18.29 -13.05 0.58
N PHE A 107 -18.34 -12.14 -0.40
CA PHE A 107 -18.51 -10.71 -0.17
C PHE A 107 -19.93 -10.19 -0.45
N ASN A 108 -20.77 -10.94 -1.16
CA ASN A 108 -22.20 -10.65 -1.25
C ASN A 108 -22.97 -11.55 -0.29
N THR A 109 -22.91 -11.24 1.01
CA THR A 109 -24.05 -11.57 1.87
C THR A 109 -25.17 -10.61 1.47
N ASP A 110 -26.34 -11.18 1.20
CA ASP A 110 -27.56 -10.43 0.88
C ASP A 110 -28.05 -9.72 2.15
N ASP A 111 -27.29 -8.72 2.58
CA ASP A 111 -27.72 -7.74 3.55
C ASP A 111 -28.71 -6.88 2.75
N GLY A 112 -29.97 -7.32 2.76
CA GLY A 112 -31.07 -6.65 2.04
C GLY A 112 -31.13 -5.16 2.33
N PRO A 113 -31.93 -4.39 1.57
CA PRO A 113 -31.95 -2.94 1.63
C PRO A 113 -31.99 -2.46 3.08
N TRP A 114 -30.88 -1.87 3.53
CA TRP A 114 -30.75 -1.27 4.85
C TRP A 114 -31.83 -0.19 4.96
N ASP A 115 -32.95 -0.51 5.61
CA ASP A 115 -34.00 0.44 5.96
C ASP A 115 -33.54 1.18 7.22
N PRO A 116 -33.17 2.48 7.16
CA PRO A 116 -32.78 3.23 8.33
C PRO A 116 -34.06 3.67 9.07
N ARG A 117 -34.82 2.71 9.61
CA ARG A 117 -35.97 3.04 10.45
C ARG A 117 -35.49 3.26 11.87
N SER A 118 -35.12 4.52 12.10
CA SER A 118 -34.84 5.13 13.40
C SER A 118 -35.93 4.80 14.44
N PRO A 119 -35.58 4.31 15.65
CA PRO A 119 -36.52 4.28 16.74
C PRO A 119 -36.71 5.71 17.29
N VAL A 120 -37.95 6.15 17.17
CA VAL A 120 -38.57 7.25 17.92
C VAL A 120 -38.06 7.24 19.36
N LEU A 121 -37.35 8.30 19.75
CA LEU A 121 -37.16 8.67 21.15
C LEU A 121 -38.15 9.80 21.43
N GLU A 122 -39.24 9.43 22.08
CA GLU A 122 -40.14 10.40 22.70
C GLU A 122 -39.52 10.92 24.00
N ASP A 123 -39.84 12.20 24.22
CA ASP A 123 -40.01 12.89 25.50
C ASP A 123 -38.78 13.54 26.18
N GLY A 124 -38.96 14.83 26.44
CA GLY A 124 -37.98 15.77 26.97
C GLY A 124 -38.38 17.23 26.75
N ASP A 125 -39.59 17.59 27.17
CA ASP A 125 -40.09 18.95 27.40
C ASP A 125 -38.99 19.92 27.93
N ARG A 126 -38.71 21.02 27.20
CA ARG A 126 -38.03 22.20 27.77
C ARG A 126 -38.22 23.49 26.97
N GLY A 127 -39.22 24.27 27.38
CA GLY A 127 -39.11 25.69 27.72
C GLY A 127 -38.67 26.70 26.64
N ASP A 128 -39.63 27.51 26.21
CA ASP A 128 -39.46 28.76 25.47
C ASP A 128 -38.70 29.83 26.29
N ASP A 129 -37.41 30.04 26.05
CA ASP A 129 -36.67 31.18 26.62
C ASP A 129 -35.93 32.00 25.55
N LYS A 130 -36.64 33.04 25.12
CA LYS A 130 -36.24 34.32 24.50
C LYS A 130 -34.74 34.71 24.57
N LEU A 131 -34.15 35.01 23.40
CA LEU A 131 -32.85 35.69 23.22
C LEU A 131 -32.82 37.09 23.89
N PRO A 132 -31.80 37.43 24.71
CA PRO A 132 -31.51 38.81 25.07
C PRO A 132 -30.41 39.42 24.20
N ALA A 133 -30.60 40.72 23.93
CA ALA A 133 -29.80 41.57 23.10
C ALA A 133 -28.35 41.76 23.59
N HIS A 134 -27.48 41.98 22.62
CA HIS A 134 -26.06 42.34 22.73
C HIS A 134 -25.87 43.69 23.46
N PRO A 135 -24.87 43.86 24.35
CA PRO A 135 -24.42 45.19 24.74
C PRO A 135 -23.26 45.70 23.86
N GLU A 136 -23.24 47.02 23.72
CA GLU A 136 -22.29 47.85 22.96
C GLU A 136 -20.85 47.77 23.48
N LEU A 137 -19.92 48.03 22.55
CA LEU A 137 -18.51 48.31 22.82
C LEU A 137 -18.37 49.77 23.27
N VAL A 138 -17.66 49.97 24.39
CA VAL A 138 -17.08 51.24 24.82
C VAL A 138 -15.91 51.62 23.91
#